data_AF-A0A2D5EYH2-F1
#
_entry.id   AF-A0A2D5EYH2-F1
#
_cell.length_a   1.000
_cell.length_b   1.000
_cell.length_c   1.000
_cell.angle_alpha   90.00
_cell.angle_beta   90.00
_cell.angle_gamma   90.00
#
_symmetry.space_group_name_H-M   'P 1'
#
loop_
_entity.id
_entity.type
_entity.pdbx_description
1 polymer ?
#
loop_
_entity_poly.entity_id
_entity_poly.type
_entity_poly.pdbx_seq_one_letter_code
_entity_poly.pdbx_strand_id
1 'polypeptide(L)'
;MNAALRRLAGPALAAGAVLAVGAAAWPYTVDDAYIVARYGRRLAAGLGWTFVDGPATDGVTGPLWVLPAWLGAATGLGAPLVQKALGLAAAALGAGLVVARARGPEGARDGAVRLGAGLLVGLQSTLGVWGQAGLETGAAVLAAGLAAIGVGVPGRRGDLLLGGAVAALAGLRPEMAPFALVLLLARARPIAWGLAVGGVLAWLAFRLALFGAVLPLSYQAKVGAPGTGLPYVGAGLLLTTGVVGLGLAAVGARRPGRRAWGLAAAAQVGTVALVGGDWMPGARLLAPVLP
;
A
#
# COMPACT_ATOMS: atom_id res chain seq x y z
N MET A 1 -24.56 -6.51 24.31
CA MET A 1 -23.61 -6.72 23.19
C MET A 1 -22.26 -7.17 23.75
N ASN A 2 -21.81 -8.37 23.37
CA ASN A 2 -20.64 -9.06 23.95
C ASN A 2 -19.34 -8.23 23.78
N ALA A 3 -18.41 -8.26 24.76
CA ALA A 3 -17.19 -7.44 24.74
C ALA A 3 -16.30 -7.73 23.50
N ALA A 4 -16.35 -8.96 23.00
CA ALA A 4 -15.72 -9.36 21.75
C ALA A 4 -16.30 -8.63 20.53
N LEU A 5 -17.63 -8.48 20.43
CA LEU A 5 -18.29 -7.77 19.33
C LEU A 5 -17.89 -6.29 19.29
N ARG A 6 -17.78 -5.63 20.45
CA ARG A 6 -17.30 -4.25 20.55
C ARG A 6 -15.85 -4.07 20.08
N ARG A 7 -15.01 -5.11 20.24
CA ARG A 7 -13.60 -5.08 19.81
C ARG A 7 -13.44 -5.25 18.30
N LEU A 8 -14.39 -5.93 17.65
CA LEU A 8 -14.39 -6.21 16.21
C LEU A 8 -15.21 -5.23 15.39
N ALA A 9 -16.13 -4.47 16.00
CA ALA A 9 -17.02 -3.54 15.31
C ALA A 9 -16.26 -2.51 14.44
N GLY A 10 -15.25 -1.83 14.99
CA GLY A 10 -14.43 -0.88 14.24
C GLY A 10 -13.67 -1.51 13.07
N PRO A 11 -12.89 -2.58 13.29
CA PRO A 11 -12.20 -3.31 12.23
C PRO A 11 -13.12 -3.83 11.13
N ALA A 12 -14.26 -4.42 11.51
CA ALA A 12 -15.26 -4.93 10.58
C ALA A 12 -15.91 -3.80 9.78
N LEU A 13 -16.18 -2.65 10.41
CA LEU A 13 -16.69 -1.47 9.74
C LEU A 13 -15.69 -0.93 8.71
N ALA A 14 -14.40 -0.83 9.07
CA ALA A 14 -13.36 -0.37 8.16
C ALA A 14 -13.23 -1.30 6.94
N ALA A 15 -13.09 -2.60 7.17
CA ALA A 15 -12.99 -3.59 6.10
C ALA A 15 -14.27 -3.61 5.24
N GLY A 16 -15.43 -3.62 5.87
CA GLY A 16 -16.73 -3.62 5.19
C GLY A 16 -16.96 -2.38 4.35
N ALA A 17 -16.55 -1.19 4.82
CA ALA A 17 -16.66 0.05 4.05
C ALA A 17 -15.72 0.05 2.83
N VAL A 18 -14.47 -0.41 2.99
CA VAL A 18 -13.53 -0.57 1.86
C VAL A 18 -14.11 -1.54 0.82
N LEU A 19 -14.64 -2.68 1.25
CA LEU A 19 -15.31 -3.64 0.37
C LEU A 19 -16.53 -3.04 -0.32
N ALA A 20 -17.38 -2.29 0.40
CA ALA A 20 -18.58 -1.68 -0.16
C ALA A 20 -18.25 -0.63 -1.23
N VAL A 21 -17.28 0.26 -0.95
CA VAL A 21 -16.80 1.24 -1.92
C VAL A 21 -16.15 0.55 -3.12
N GLY A 22 -15.31 -0.46 -2.88
CA GLY A 22 -14.69 -1.23 -3.96
C GLY A 22 -15.71 -1.96 -4.84
N ALA A 23 -16.77 -2.52 -4.24
CA ALA A 23 -17.86 -3.15 -4.96
C ALA A 23 -18.66 -2.14 -5.79
N ALA A 24 -18.93 -0.94 -5.24
CA ALA A 24 -19.59 0.13 -5.98
C ALA A 24 -18.73 0.66 -7.14
N ALA A 25 -17.41 0.69 -6.95
CA ALA A 25 -16.44 1.08 -7.98
C ALA A 25 -16.03 -0.08 -8.90
N TRP A 26 -16.60 -1.29 -8.73
CA TRP A 26 -16.15 -2.49 -9.43
C TRP A 26 -16.15 -2.42 -10.96
N PRO A 27 -17.03 -1.65 -11.64
CA PRO A 27 -16.92 -1.47 -13.09
C PRO A 27 -15.62 -0.78 -13.52
N TYR A 28 -15.01 0.03 -12.66
CA TYR A 28 -13.78 0.76 -12.96
C TYR A 28 -12.55 -0.17 -12.88
N THR A 29 -11.75 -0.18 -13.94
CA THR A 29 -10.41 -0.78 -13.97
C THR A 29 -9.49 0.24 -14.59
N VAL A 30 -8.35 0.53 -13.96
CA VAL A 30 -7.41 1.50 -14.53
C VAL A 30 -6.66 0.87 -15.70
N ASP A 31 -6.43 1.62 -16.77
CA ASP A 31 -5.82 1.11 -18.00
C ASP A 31 -4.43 0.51 -17.76
N ASP A 32 -3.63 1.12 -16.87
CA ASP A 32 -2.32 0.61 -16.44
C ASP A 32 -2.38 -0.83 -15.91
N ALA A 33 -3.52 -1.27 -15.34
CA ALA A 33 -3.67 -2.64 -14.85
C ALA A 33 -3.56 -3.67 -15.98
N TYR A 34 -3.94 -3.32 -17.21
CA TYR A 34 -3.82 -4.20 -18.37
C TYR A 34 -2.37 -4.43 -18.81
N ILE A 35 -1.44 -3.51 -18.48
CA ILE A 35 -0.01 -3.74 -18.69
C ILE A 35 0.44 -4.91 -17.82
N VAL A 36 0.12 -4.87 -16.53
CA VAL A 36 0.42 -5.96 -15.58
C VAL A 36 -0.29 -7.25 -15.99
N ALA A 37 -1.56 -7.16 -16.42
CA ALA A 37 -2.32 -8.29 -16.93
C ALA A 37 -1.66 -8.96 -18.15
N ARG A 38 -1.08 -8.16 -19.05
CA ARG A 38 -0.37 -8.67 -20.24
C ARG A 38 0.88 -9.45 -19.84
N TYR A 39 1.69 -8.93 -18.94
CA TYR A 39 2.87 -9.65 -18.41
C TYR A 39 2.46 -10.96 -17.73
N GLY A 40 1.44 -10.91 -16.86
CA GLY A 40 0.93 -12.10 -16.17
C GLY A 40 0.44 -13.18 -17.15
N ARG A 41 -0.30 -12.77 -18.20
CA ARG A 41 -0.76 -13.69 -19.26
C ARG A 41 0.38 -14.32 -20.05
N ARG A 42 1.41 -13.53 -20.40
CA ARG A 42 2.57 -14.05 -21.15
C ARG A 42 3.40 -15.01 -20.33
N LEU A 43 3.60 -14.71 -19.04
CA LEU A 43 4.22 -15.64 -18.09
C LEU A 43 3.42 -16.94 -17.97
N ALA A 44 2.09 -16.86 -17.84
CA ALA A 44 1.24 -18.05 -17.75
C ALA A 44 1.28 -18.91 -19.01
N ALA A 45 1.50 -18.30 -20.18
CA ALA A 45 1.66 -18.99 -21.46
C ALA A 45 3.09 -19.51 -21.72
N GLY A 46 4.03 -19.34 -20.77
CA GLY A 46 5.43 -19.77 -20.95
C GLY A 46 6.26 -18.87 -21.88
N LEU A 47 5.78 -17.67 -22.21
CA LEU A 47 6.44 -16.72 -23.13
C LEU A 47 7.43 -15.77 -22.40
N GLY A 48 7.69 -16.02 -21.12
CA GLY A 48 8.59 -15.22 -20.29
C GLY A 48 8.04 -13.86 -19.86
N TRP A 49 8.90 -13.07 -19.20
CA TRP A 49 8.57 -11.71 -18.72
C TRP A 49 8.68 -10.70 -19.86
N THR A 50 7.73 -10.75 -20.77
CA THR A 50 7.76 -9.97 -22.02
C THR A 50 6.41 -9.27 -22.21
N PHE A 51 6.39 -8.10 -22.85
CA PHE A 51 5.13 -7.43 -23.21
C PHE A 51 4.61 -7.87 -24.59
N VAL A 52 5.54 -8.03 -25.53
CA VAL A 52 5.39 -8.55 -26.89
C VAL A 52 6.47 -9.61 -27.13
N ASP A 53 6.45 -10.27 -28.29
CA ASP A 53 7.50 -11.23 -28.62
C ASP A 53 8.86 -10.53 -28.76
N GLY A 54 9.91 -11.16 -28.27
CA GLY A 54 11.23 -10.58 -28.16
C GLY A 54 11.81 -10.65 -26.74
N PRO A 55 12.80 -9.80 -26.41
CA PRO A 55 13.48 -9.83 -25.12
C PRO A 55 12.58 -9.38 -23.98
N ALA A 56 12.99 -9.74 -22.75
CA ALA A 56 12.29 -9.32 -21.54
C ALA A 56 12.29 -7.79 -21.38
N THR A 57 11.18 -7.24 -20.88
CA THR A 57 10.99 -5.78 -20.76
C THR A 57 10.54 -5.38 -19.36
N ASP A 58 11.10 -4.29 -18.84
CA ASP A 58 10.85 -3.79 -17.49
C ASP A 58 9.70 -2.76 -17.45
N GLY A 59 8.52 -3.17 -17.93
CA GLY A 59 7.36 -2.30 -18.05
C GLY A 59 6.51 -2.15 -16.79
N VAL A 60 6.92 -2.76 -15.66
CA VAL A 60 6.14 -2.78 -14.42
C VAL A 60 6.99 -2.23 -13.27
N THR A 61 6.50 -1.17 -12.62
CA THR A 61 7.18 -0.56 -11.46
C THR A 61 7.19 -1.49 -10.24
N GLY A 62 6.06 -2.16 -9.97
CA GLY A 62 5.91 -3.12 -8.88
C GLY A 62 5.87 -4.58 -9.39
N PRO A 63 7.02 -5.24 -9.63
CA PRO A 63 7.06 -6.58 -10.21
C PRO A 63 6.32 -7.64 -9.37
N LEU A 64 6.21 -7.45 -8.05
CA LEU A 64 5.47 -8.37 -7.18
C LEU A 64 3.99 -8.45 -7.58
N TRP A 65 3.43 -7.39 -8.17
CA TRP A 65 2.03 -7.33 -8.57
C TRP A 65 1.71 -8.09 -9.86
N VAL A 66 2.72 -8.60 -10.55
CA VAL A 66 2.51 -9.52 -11.69
C VAL A 66 1.96 -10.88 -11.20
N LEU A 67 2.18 -11.25 -9.93
CA LEU A 67 1.71 -12.54 -9.39
C LEU A 67 0.18 -12.72 -9.44
N PRO A 68 -0.67 -11.77 -8.97
CA PRO A 68 -2.12 -11.82 -9.18
C PRO A 68 -2.54 -11.96 -10.65
N ALA A 69 -1.88 -11.22 -11.54
CA ALA A 69 -2.16 -11.27 -12.98
C ALA A 69 -1.82 -12.64 -13.58
N TRP A 70 -0.65 -13.17 -13.23
CA TRP A 70 -0.24 -14.52 -13.62
C TRP A 70 -1.22 -15.57 -13.11
N LEU A 71 -1.62 -15.51 -11.84
CA LEU A 71 -2.59 -16.43 -11.26
C LEU A 71 -3.93 -16.39 -11.99
N GLY A 72 -4.45 -15.20 -12.28
CA GLY A 72 -5.72 -15.05 -13.01
C GLY A 72 -5.64 -15.55 -14.45
N ALA A 73 -4.49 -15.41 -15.11
CA ALA A 73 -4.29 -15.96 -16.44
C ALA A 73 -4.11 -17.48 -16.43
N ALA A 74 -3.31 -18.02 -15.51
CA ALA A 74 -3.02 -19.46 -15.39
C ALA A 74 -4.26 -20.28 -15.00
N THR A 75 -5.19 -19.69 -14.25
CA THR A 75 -6.44 -20.33 -13.82
C THR A 75 -7.61 -20.09 -14.78
N GLY A 76 -7.44 -19.25 -15.81
CA GLY A 76 -8.52 -18.89 -16.74
C GLY A 76 -9.58 -17.93 -16.17
N LEU A 77 -9.47 -17.51 -14.91
CA LEU A 77 -10.40 -16.56 -14.27
C LEU A 77 -10.29 -15.13 -14.82
N GLY A 78 -9.21 -14.83 -15.53
CA GLY A 78 -8.92 -13.51 -16.07
C GLY A 78 -8.03 -12.70 -15.13
N ALA A 79 -6.93 -12.16 -15.68
CA ALA A 79 -5.95 -11.40 -14.91
C ALA A 79 -6.55 -10.16 -14.21
N PRO A 80 -7.32 -9.27 -14.90
CA PRO A 80 -7.93 -8.14 -14.23
C PRO A 80 -8.84 -8.56 -13.07
N LEU A 81 -9.68 -9.58 -13.24
CA LEU A 81 -10.59 -10.03 -12.17
C LEU A 81 -9.81 -10.38 -10.89
N VAL A 82 -8.76 -11.20 -11.01
CA VAL A 82 -7.96 -11.63 -9.86
C VAL A 82 -7.15 -10.48 -9.26
N GLN A 83 -6.57 -9.59 -10.09
CA GLN A 83 -5.88 -8.39 -9.60
C GLN A 83 -6.80 -7.50 -8.76
N LYS A 84 -8.02 -7.24 -9.25
CA LYS A 84 -9.00 -6.40 -8.55
C LYS A 84 -9.48 -7.03 -7.26
N ALA A 85 -9.79 -8.33 -7.29
CA ALA A 85 -10.26 -9.06 -6.11
C ALA A 85 -9.20 -9.11 -5.01
N LEU A 86 -7.96 -9.48 -5.35
CA LEU A 86 -6.86 -9.56 -4.39
C LEU A 86 -6.43 -8.18 -3.88
N GLY A 87 -6.42 -7.17 -4.75
CA GLY A 87 -6.16 -5.79 -4.35
C GLY A 87 -7.20 -5.28 -3.35
N LEU A 88 -8.48 -5.49 -3.63
CA LEU A 88 -9.57 -5.06 -2.76
C LEU A 88 -9.55 -5.80 -1.42
N ALA A 89 -9.32 -7.11 -1.45
CA ALA A 89 -9.18 -7.93 -0.24
C ALA A 89 -7.99 -7.47 0.62
N ALA A 90 -6.84 -7.17 0.00
CA ALA A 90 -5.66 -6.67 0.69
C ALA A 90 -5.92 -5.28 1.31
N ALA A 91 -6.58 -4.37 0.58
CA ALA A 91 -6.95 -3.06 1.10
C ALA A 91 -7.89 -3.18 2.32
N ALA A 92 -8.91 -4.03 2.24
CA ALA A 92 -9.87 -4.26 3.32
C ALA A 92 -9.20 -4.89 4.56
N LEU A 93 -8.32 -5.87 4.34
CA LEU A 93 -7.55 -6.50 5.41
C LEU A 93 -6.59 -5.50 6.07
N GLY A 94 -5.87 -4.70 5.29
CA GLY A 94 -4.96 -3.66 5.79
C GLY A 94 -5.69 -2.65 6.67
N ALA A 95 -6.82 -2.12 6.17
CA ALA A 95 -7.69 -1.21 6.91
C ALA A 95 -8.18 -1.83 8.23
N GLY A 96 -8.73 -3.04 8.18
CA GLY A 96 -9.23 -3.75 9.36
C GLY A 96 -8.15 -4.00 10.40
N LEU A 97 -6.94 -4.43 9.97
CA LEU A 97 -5.82 -4.69 10.88
C LEU A 97 -5.31 -3.42 11.57
N VAL A 98 -5.17 -2.30 10.84
CA VAL A 98 -4.75 -1.03 11.42
C VAL A 98 -5.77 -0.56 12.46
N VAL A 99 -7.06 -0.58 12.13
CA VAL A 99 -8.13 -0.20 13.06
C VAL A 99 -8.18 -1.16 14.26
N ALA A 100 -7.91 -2.46 14.08
CA ALA A 100 -7.87 -3.41 15.19
C ALA A 100 -6.77 -3.10 16.22
N ARG A 101 -5.72 -2.39 15.80
CA ARG A 101 -4.62 -1.94 16.66
C ARG A 101 -4.81 -0.52 17.18
N ALA A 102 -5.89 0.18 16.81
CA ALA A 102 -6.24 1.45 17.42
C ALA A 102 -6.53 1.26 18.92
N ARG A 103 -5.90 2.11 19.73
CA ARG A 103 -6.01 2.15 21.20
C ARG A 103 -6.35 3.56 21.67
N GLY A 104 -7.23 3.66 22.64
CA GLY A 104 -7.53 4.90 23.35
C GLY A 104 -6.58 5.16 24.51
N PRO A 105 -6.72 6.32 25.17
CA PRO A 105 -6.18 6.51 26.51
C PRO A 105 -6.98 5.61 27.47
N GLU A 106 -6.30 4.61 28.04
CA GLU A 106 -6.74 3.71 29.13
C GLU A 106 -8.10 2.97 29.00
N GLY A 107 -8.01 1.63 28.99
CA GLY A 107 -8.93 0.67 29.64
C GLY A 107 -10.38 0.50 29.17
N ALA A 108 -11.12 1.57 28.88
CA ALA A 108 -12.57 1.49 28.62
C ALA A 108 -13.01 2.14 27.29
N ARG A 109 -12.17 2.98 26.69
CA ARG A 109 -12.49 3.74 25.47
C ARG A 109 -12.02 3.09 24.17
N ASP A 110 -11.31 1.95 24.24
CA ASP A 110 -10.76 1.27 23.06
C ASP A 110 -11.82 0.89 22.02
N GLY A 111 -12.99 0.41 22.45
CA GLY A 111 -14.08 0.08 21.53
C GLY A 111 -14.58 1.30 20.75
N ALA A 112 -14.78 2.42 21.44
CA ALA A 112 -15.22 3.68 20.82
C ALA A 112 -14.15 4.27 19.90
N VAL A 113 -12.87 4.20 20.29
CA VAL A 113 -11.75 4.64 19.44
C VAL A 113 -11.63 3.79 18.18
N ARG A 114 -11.80 2.48 18.28
CA ARG A 114 -11.81 1.59 17.11
C ARG A 114 -13.01 1.85 16.22
N LEU A 115 -14.19 2.07 16.79
CA LEU A 115 -15.38 2.41 16.02
C LEU A 115 -15.21 3.74 15.29
N GLY A 116 -14.72 4.77 15.98
CA GLY A 116 -14.41 6.07 15.38
C GLY A 116 -13.35 5.98 14.30
N ALA A 117 -12.26 5.22 14.52
CA ALA A 117 -11.25 4.97 13.50
C ALA A 117 -11.83 4.20 12.30
N GLY A 118 -12.69 3.21 12.56
CA GLY A 118 -13.39 2.47 11.50
C GLY A 118 -14.33 3.34 10.67
N LEU A 119 -15.04 4.29 11.31
CA LEU A 119 -15.85 5.30 10.61
C LEU A 119 -14.97 6.22 9.76
N LEU A 120 -13.87 6.74 10.31
CA LEU A 120 -12.95 7.63 9.58
C LEU A 120 -12.36 6.94 8.34
N VAL A 121 -11.88 5.71 8.50
CA VAL A 121 -11.36 4.89 7.40
C VAL A 121 -12.48 4.54 6.42
N GLY A 122 -13.70 4.26 6.90
CA GLY A 122 -14.84 3.98 6.04
C GLY A 122 -15.32 5.16 5.20
N LEU A 123 -15.02 6.39 5.63
CA LEU A 123 -15.26 7.61 4.83
C LEU A 123 -14.19 7.80 3.74
N GLN A 124 -13.10 7.02 3.74
CA GLN A 124 -12.04 7.11 2.73
C GLN A 124 -12.39 6.29 1.49
N SER A 125 -12.94 6.95 0.46
CA SER A 125 -13.25 6.27 -0.80
C SER A 125 -12.00 5.76 -1.53
N THR A 126 -10.86 6.45 -1.37
CA THR A 126 -9.58 6.11 -2.01
C THR A 126 -9.16 4.66 -1.78
N LEU A 127 -9.34 4.11 -0.57
CA LEU A 127 -8.93 2.73 -0.26
C LEU A 127 -9.75 1.69 -1.03
N GLY A 128 -11.07 1.88 -1.15
CA GLY A 128 -11.95 0.99 -1.90
C GLY A 128 -11.74 1.11 -3.41
N VAL A 129 -11.73 2.35 -3.93
CA VAL A 129 -11.59 2.65 -5.37
C VAL A 129 -10.24 2.14 -5.88
N TRP A 130 -9.14 2.46 -5.20
CA TRP A 130 -7.80 2.06 -5.65
C TRP A 130 -7.38 0.66 -5.19
N GLY A 131 -8.02 0.11 -4.16
CA GLY A 131 -7.88 -1.30 -3.81
C GLY A 131 -8.38 -2.19 -4.94
N GLN A 132 -9.52 -1.87 -5.54
CA GLN A 132 -10.09 -2.67 -6.62
C GLN A 132 -9.61 -2.30 -8.02
N ALA A 133 -8.87 -1.20 -8.23
CA ALA A 133 -8.59 -0.69 -9.59
C ALA A 133 -7.71 -1.61 -10.48
N GLY A 134 -7.17 -2.71 -9.94
CA GLY A 134 -6.34 -3.69 -10.66
C GLY A 134 -4.83 -3.47 -10.50
N LEU A 135 -4.42 -2.43 -9.80
CA LEU A 135 -3.02 -2.15 -9.44
C LEU A 135 -2.70 -2.53 -7.98
N GLU A 136 -1.43 -2.45 -7.64
CA GLU A 136 -0.83 -2.89 -6.38
C GLU A 136 -1.24 -2.08 -5.14
N THR A 137 -2.01 -1.01 -5.30
CA THR A 137 -2.32 -0.05 -4.22
C THR A 137 -2.88 -0.75 -2.98
N GLY A 138 -3.81 -1.68 -3.14
CA GLY A 138 -4.40 -2.43 -2.02
C GLY A 138 -3.39 -3.33 -1.28
N ALA A 139 -2.48 -3.97 -2.00
CA ALA A 139 -1.39 -4.72 -1.39
C ALA A 139 -0.36 -3.82 -0.72
N ALA A 140 -0.09 -2.64 -1.27
CA ALA A 140 0.75 -1.63 -0.64
C ALA A 140 0.13 -1.10 0.66
N VAL A 141 -1.19 -0.90 0.71
CA VAL A 141 -1.92 -0.56 1.95
C VAL A 141 -1.73 -1.65 3.01
N LEU A 142 -1.90 -2.92 2.65
CA LEU A 142 -1.68 -4.04 3.57
C LEU A 142 -0.23 -4.07 4.08
N ALA A 143 0.75 -3.98 3.19
CA ALA A 143 2.16 -4.02 3.55
C ALA A 143 2.55 -2.82 4.44
N ALA A 144 2.11 -1.59 4.10
CA ALA A 144 2.32 -0.41 4.93
C ALA A 144 1.71 -0.57 6.34
N GLY A 145 0.49 -1.11 6.42
CA GLY A 145 -0.17 -1.41 7.69
C GLY A 145 0.58 -2.46 8.52
N LEU A 146 1.06 -3.54 7.89
CA LEU A 146 1.88 -4.57 8.56
C LEU A 146 3.22 -4.01 9.04
N ALA A 147 3.86 -3.12 8.28
CA ALA A 147 5.07 -2.43 8.69
C ALA A 147 4.82 -1.56 9.93
N ALA A 148 3.73 -0.77 9.93
CA ALA A 148 3.31 0.03 11.08
C ALA A 148 3.10 -0.83 12.33
N ILE A 149 2.41 -1.96 12.16
CA ILE A 149 2.15 -2.91 13.22
C ILE A 149 3.46 -3.53 13.72
N GLY A 150 4.39 -3.87 12.83
CA GLY A 150 5.68 -4.45 13.14
C GLY A 150 6.51 -3.57 14.07
N VAL A 151 6.48 -2.25 13.88
CA VAL A 151 7.13 -1.28 14.79
C VAL A 151 6.65 -1.45 16.24
N GLY A 152 5.33 -1.58 16.44
CA GLY A 152 4.71 -1.66 17.77
C GLY A 152 4.65 -3.06 18.39
N VAL A 153 4.99 -4.13 17.66
CA VAL A 153 4.97 -5.51 18.18
C VAL A 153 6.34 -5.86 18.79
N PRO A 154 6.44 -6.28 20.06
CA PRO A 154 7.73 -6.61 20.67
C PRO A 154 8.36 -7.89 20.10
N GLY A 155 9.69 -7.97 20.20
CA GLY A 155 10.47 -9.16 19.86
C GLY A 155 10.51 -9.53 18.38
N ARG A 156 10.95 -10.75 18.08
CA ARG A 156 11.19 -11.26 16.72
C ARG A 156 9.98 -11.12 15.80
N ARG A 157 8.76 -11.29 16.31
CA ARG A 157 7.53 -11.16 15.51
C ARG A 157 7.38 -9.77 14.89
N GLY A 158 7.68 -8.71 15.64
CA GLY A 158 7.65 -7.35 15.09
C GLY A 158 8.74 -7.12 14.05
N ASP A 159 9.92 -7.70 14.25
CA ASP A 159 11.04 -7.61 13.30
C ASP A 159 10.70 -8.29 11.97
N LEU A 160 10.11 -9.48 12.02
CA LEU A 160 9.67 -10.24 10.84
C LEU A 160 8.56 -9.50 10.08
N LEU A 161 7.57 -8.95 10.80
CA LEU A 161 6.49 -8.18 10.20
C LEU A 161 7.01 -6.92 9.49
N LEU A 162 7.86 -6.14 10.17
CA LEU A 162 8.43 -4.92 9.61
C LEU A 162 9.33 -5.22 8.40
N GLY A 163 10.32 -6.10 8.58
CA GLY A 163 11.29 -6.41 7.53
C GLY A 163 10.64 -7.05 6.30
N GLY A 164 9.74 -8.02 6.52
CA GLY A 164 9.00 -8.67 5.43
C GLY A 164 8.03 -7.71 4.72
N ALA A 165 7.35 -6.83 5.45
CA ALA A 165 6.49 -5.82 4.84
C ALA A 165 7.28 -4.81 4.00
N VAL A 166 8.46 -4.36 4.46
CA VAL A 166 9.33 -3.47 3.69
C VAL A 166 9.86 -4.17 2.42
N ALA A 167 10.25 -5.44 2.53
CA ALA A 167 10.64 -6.24 1.37
C ALA A 167 9.51 -6.36 0.33
N ALA A 168 8.27 -6.53 0.79
CA ALA A 168 7.10 -6.52 -0.09
C ALA A 168 6.86 -5.13 -0.71
N LEU A 169 6.95 -4.05 0.08
CA LEU A 169 6.82 -2.67 -0.43
C LEU A 169 7.85 -2.36 -1.52
N ALA A 170 9.09 -2.83 -1.40
CA ALA A 170 10.10 -2.65 -2.44
C ALA A 170 9.68 -3.26 -3.78
N GLY A 171 8.97 -4.39 -3.77
CA GLY A 171 8.45 -5.06 -4.96
C GLY A 171 7.08 -4.56 -5.42
N LEU A 172 6.38 -3.75 -4.63
CA LEU A 172 5.07 -3.18 -4.96
C LEU A 172 5.21 -1.71 -5.37
N ARG A 173 5.79 -0.88 -4.51
CA ARG A 173 5.85 0.58 -4.63
C ARG A 173 7.21 1.10 -4.14
N PRO A 174 8.26 1.06 -4.98
CA PRO A 174 9.62 1.50 -4.59
C PRO A 174 9.69 2.96 -4.15
N GLU A 175 8.77 3.81 -4.58
CA GLU A 175 8.62 5.19 -4.13
C GLU A 175 8.29 5.31 -2.62
N MET A 176 7.85 4.22 -1.98
CA MET A 176 7.66 4.17 -0.52
C MET A 176 8.94 3.90 0.27
N ALA A 177 10.11 3.90 -0.38
CA ALA A 177 11.40 3.69 0.30
C ALA A 177 11.66 4.68 1.44
N PRO A 178 11.40 6.01 1.31
CA PRO A 178 11.59 6.94 2.43
C PRO A 178 10.67 6.65 3.62
N PHE A 179 9.41 6.27 3.36
CA PHE A 179 8.48 5.81 4.39
C PHE A 179 9.00 4.56 5.11
N ALA A 180 9.45 3.56 4.36
CA ALA A 180 9.99 2.32 4.90
C ALA A 180 11.25 2.56 5.76
N LEU A 181 12.14 3.44 5.31
CA LEU A 181 13.36 3.80 6.02
C LEU A 181 13.06 4.41 7.39
N VAL A 182 12.10 5.32 7.48
CA VAL A 182 11.71 5.93 8.76
C VAL A 182 11.21 4.88 9.76
N LEU A 183 10.42 3.90 9.31
CA LEU A 183 9.94 2.81 10.18
C LEU A 183 11.07 1.88 10.62
N LEU A 184 12.03 1.58 9.74
CA LEU A 184 13.21 0.77 10.05
C LEU A 184 14.16 1.47 11.01
N LEU A 185 14.33 2.78 10.90
CA LEU A 185 15.14 3.58 11.83
C LEU A 185 14.48 3.64 13.22
N ALA A 186 13.15 3.74 13.27
CA ALA A 186 12.40 3.65 14.53
C ALA A 186 12.51 2.28 15.20
N ARG A 187 12.94 1.24 14.46
CA ARG A 187 13.16 -0.12 14.95
C ARG A 187 14.46 -0.70 14.39
N ALA A 188 15.58 -0.15 14.86
CA ALA A 188 16.94 -0.52 14.46
C ALA A 188 17.36 -1.94 14.95
N ARG A 189 16.67 -2.98 14.49
CA ARG A 189 16.91 -4.38 14.84
C ARG A 189 17.49 -5.13 13.63
N PRO A 190 18.59 -5.88 13.78
CA PRO A 190 19.25 -6.55 12.65
C PRO A 190 18.35 -7.46 11.82
N ILE A 191 17.38 -8.16 12.44
CA ILE A 191 16.46 -9.04 11.71
C ILE A 191 15.55 -8.25 10.77
N ALA A 192 15.00 -7.13 11.23
CA ALA A 192 14.12 -6.29 10.40
C ALA A 192 14.90 -5.69 9.22
N TRP A 193 16.10 -5.17 9.49
CA TRP A 193 17.01 -4.63 8.48
C TRP A 193 17.48 -5.70 7.49
N GLY A 194 17.88 -6.88 7.97
CA GLY A 194 18.35 -7.97 7.11
C GLY A 194 17.27 -8.45 6.15
N LEU A 195 16.03 -8.58 6.60
CA LEU A 195 14.90 -8.92 5.73
C LEU A 195 14.57 -7.79 4.74
N ALA A 196 14.54 -6.54 5.20
CA ALA A 196 14.24 -5.40 4.35
C ALA A 196 15.29 -5.21 3.25
N VAL A 197 16.58 -5.18 3.64
CA VAL A 197 17.71 -5.04 2.72
C VAL A 197 17.80 -6.25 1.80
N GLY A 198 17.68 -7.47 2.34
CA GLY A 198 17.67 -8.70 1.54
C GLY A 198 16.55 -8.69 0.49
N GLY A 199 15.35 -8.23 0.86
CA GLY A 199 14.23 -8.08 -0.07
C GLY A 199 14.48 -7.03 -1.16
N VAL A 200 14.99 -5.85 -0.78
CA VAL A 200 15.39 -4.81 -1.74
C VAL A 200 16.44 -5.36 -2.71
N LEU A 201 17.51 -5.95 -2.19
CA LEU A 201 18.59 -6.52 -3.02
C LEU A 201 18.07 -7.63 -3.93
N ALA A 202 17.13 -8.47 -3.48
CA ALA A 202 16.52 -9.48 -4.31
C ALA A 202 15.77 -8.87 -5.52
N TRP A 203 15.03 -7.77 -5.31
CA TRP A 203 14.34 -7.09 -6.42
C TRP A 203 15.31 -6.37 -7.36
N LEU A 204 16.38 -5.77 -6.85
CA LEU A 204 17.42 -5.16 -7.68
C LEU A 204 18.18 -6.22 -8.49
N ALA A 205 18.51 -7.35 -7.86
CA ALA A 205 19.15 -8.48 -8.53
C ALA A 205 18.25 -9.10 -9.60
N PHE A 206 16.95 -9.26 -9.31
CA PHE A 206 15.95 -9.68 -10.29
C PHE A 206 15.94 -8.75 -11.52
N ARG A 207 15.88 -7.42 -11.30
CA ARG A 207 15.89 -6.44 -12.40
C ARG A 207 17.19 -6.48 -13.19
N LEU A 208 18.33 -6.52 -12.50
CA LEU A 208 19.65 -6.57 -13.15
C LEU A 208 19.81 -7.85 -13.99
N ALA A 209 19.42 -9.00 -13.45
CA ALA A 209 19.54 -10.29 -14.13
C ALA A 209 18.63 -10.38 -15.37
N LEU A 210 17.43 -9.81 -15.32
CA LEU A 210 16.43 -9.96 -16.36
C LEU A 210 16.46 -8.84 -17.41
N PHE A 211 16.85 -7.62 -17.01
CA PHE A 211 16.78 -6.42 -17.86
C PHE A 211 18.12 -5.73 -18.07
N GLY A 212 19.19 -6.14 -17.37
CA GLY A 212 20.49 -5.47 -17.44
C GLY A 212 20.53 -4.09 -16.80
N ALA A 213 19.46 -3.69 -16.10
CA ALA A 213 19.32 -2.39 -15.45
C ALA A 213 18.68 -2.53 -14.06
N VAL A 214 19.06 -1.63 -13.15
CA VAL A 214 18.53 -1.62 -11.78
C VAL A 214 17.24 -0.80 -11.67
N LEU A 215 17.13 0.27 -12.48
CA LEU A 215 15.96 1.14 -12.50
C LEU A 215 14.96 0.70 -13.59
N PRO A 216 13.65 0.72 -13.30
CA PRO A 216 12.64 0.38 -14.30
C PRO A 216 12.67 1.32 -15.51
N LEU A 217 12.38 0.80 -16.69
CA LEU A 217 12.06 1.65 -17.86
C LEU A 217 10.84 2.52 -17.59
N SER A 218 9.86 2.02 -16.81
CA SER A 218 8.69 2.80 -16.40
C SER A 218 9.05 4.03 -15.56
N TYR A 219 10.19 4.03 -14.85
CA TYR A 219 10.67 5.20 -14.13
C TYR A 219 11.12 6.30 -15.09
N GLN A 220 11.84 5.92 -16.16
CA GLN A 220 12.30 6.87 -17.18
C GLN A 220 11.15 7.43 -18.02
N ALA A 221 10.08 6.66 -18.22
CA ALA A 221 8.91 7.08 -18.99
C ALA A 221 7.94 7.97 -18.19
N LYS A 222 7.97 7.92 -16.86
CA LYS A 222 7.02 8.62 -15.96
C LYS A 222 7.71 9.72 -15.14
N VAL A 223 8.53 10.56 -15.77
CA VAL A 223 9.08 11.74 -15.09
C VAL A 223 7.96 12.77 -14.93
N GLY A 224 7.56 13.03 -13.69
CA GLY A 224 6.52 14.00 -13.37
C GLY A 224 6.94 15.43 -13.80
N ALA A 225 5.97 16.23 -14.23
CA ALA A 225 6.23 17.63 -14.52
C ALA A 225 6.62 18.36 -13.22
N PRO A 226 7.70 19.15 -13.20
CA PRO A 226 8.06 19.95 -12.03
C PRO A 226 6.87 20.82 -11.57
N GLY A 227 6.58 20.79 -10.27
CA GLY A 227 5.53 21.63 -9.67
C GLY A 227 4.13 21.01 -9.57
N THR A 228 3.85 19.83 -10.14
CA THR A 228 2.52 19.18 -10.02
C THR A 228 2.29 18.45 -8.70
N GLY A 229 3.37 18.14 -7.97
CA GLY A 229 3.29 17.33 -6.75
C GLY A 229 2.63 18.02 -5.56
N LEU A 230 2.88 19.32 -5.35
CA LEU A 230 2.25 20.08 -4.26
C LEU A 230 0.72 20.21 -4.44
N PRO A 231 0.21 20.59 -5.63
CA PRO A 231 -1.23 20.56 -5.91
C PRO A 231 -1.85 19.17 -5.69
N TYR A 232 -1.17 18.11 -6.17
CA TYR A 232 -1.64 16.72 -5.99
C TYR A 232 -1.76 16.35 -4.51
N VAL A 233 -0.73 16.62 -3.71
CA VAL A 233 -0.72 16.35 -2.27
C VAL A 233 -1.77 17.19 -1.55
N GLY A 234 -1.86 18.49 -1.85
CA GLY A 234 -2.82 19.39 -1.23
C GLY A 234 -4.26 18.95 -1.46
N ALA A 235 -4.62 18.69 -2.72
CA ALA A 235 -5.94 18.17 -3.08
C ALA A 235 -6.18 16.78 -2.48
N GLY A 236 -5.19 15.89 -2.55
CA GLY A 236 -5.29 14.53 -2.03
C GLY A 236 -5.55 14.51 -0.53
N LEU A 237 -4.75 15.24 0.27
CA LEU A 237 -4.93 15.32 1.71
C LEU A 237 -6.28 15.96 2.08
N LEU A 238 -6.71 17.00 1.38
CA LEU A 238 -8.01 17.63 1.63
C LEU A 238 -9.17 16.68 1.32
N LEU A 239 -9.13 15.98 0.19
CA LEU A 239 -10.19 15.08 -0.27
C LEU A 239 -10.27 13.80 0.55
N THR A 240 -9.13 13.27 0.97
CA THR A 240 -9.08 12.04 1.76
C THR A 240 -9.31 12.36 3.23
N THR A 241 -8.47 13.20 3.82
CA THR A 241 -8.44 13.37 5.28
C THR A 241 -9.26 14.55 5.79
N GLY A 242 -9.45 15.59 4.96
CA GLY A 242 -10.04 16.86 5.38
C GLY A 242 -9.20 17.59 6.45
N VAL A 243 -9.56 18.84 6.76
CA VAL A 243 -8.83 19.64 7.77
C VAL A 243 -8.86 19.00 9.16
N VAL A 244 -10.01 18.41 9.52
CA VAL A 244 -10.18 17.73 10.81
C VAL A 244 -9.31 16.47 10.89
N GLY A 245 -9.25 15.65 9.83
CA GLY A 245 -8.41 14.46 9.81
C GLY A 245 -6.92 14.79 9.87
N LEU A 246 -6.48 15.85 9.20
CA LEU A 246 -5.11 16.37 9.33
C LEU A 246 -4.79 16.80 10.76
N GLY A 247 -5.70 17.51 11.42
CA GLY A 247 -5.55 17.89 12.82
C GLY A 247 -5.42 16.67 13.75
N LEU A 248 -6.27 15.67 13.56
CA LEU A 248 -6.23 14.41 14.32
C LEU A 248 -4.93 13.62 14.07
N ALA A 249 -4.48 13.56 12.82
CA ALA A 249 -3.22 12.92 12.45
C ALA A 249 -2.03 13.62 13.10
N ALA A 250 -1.98 14.96 13.06
CA ALA A 250 -0.93 15.76 13.69
C ALA A 250 -0.87 15.56 15.22
N VAL A 251 -2.03 15.57 15.89
CA VAL A 251 -2.11 15.29 17.33
C VAL A 251 -1.70 13.84 17.64
N GLY A 252 -2.14 12.88 16.82
CA GLY A 252 -1.79 11.48 16.95
C GLY A 252 -0.29 11.22 16.81
N ALA A 253 0.37 11.88 15.86
CA ALA A 253 1.80 11.76 15.60
C ALA A 253 2.68 12.26 16.75
N ARG A 254 2.16 13.15 17.62
CA ARG A 254 2.87 13.61 18.82
C ARG A 254 2.95 12.54 19.92
N ARG A 255 2.19 11.44 19.82
CA ARG A 255 2.23 10.37 20.82
C ARG A 255 3.47 9.48 20.64
N PRO A 256 4.22 9.14 21.71
CA PRO A 256 5.48 8.40 21.61
C PRO A 256 5.41 7.11 20.78
N GLY A 257 4.31 6.34 20.91
CA GLY A 257 4.12 5.09 20.16
C GLY A 257 3.61 5.26 18.71
N ARG A 258 3.32 6.49 18.26
CA ARG A 258 2.79 6.80 16.93
C ARG A 258 3.67 7.76 16.13
N ARG A 259 4.70 8.33 16.77
CA ARG A 259 5.62 9.29 16.14
C ARG A 259 6.33 8.70 14.92
N ALA A 260 6.78 7.46 15.00
CA ALA A 260 7.42 6.76 13.88
C ALA A 260 6.51 6.70 12.65
N TRP A 261 5.23 6.35 12.85
CA TRP A 261 4.24 6.34 11.78
C TRP A 261 3.99 7.74 11.21
N GLY A 262 3.79 8.74 12.07
CA GLY A 262 3.55 10.12 11.63
C GLY A 262 4.72 10.67 10.81
N LEU A 263 5.96 10.39 11.21
CA LEU A 263 7.16 10.76 10.45
C LEU A 263 7.26 9.98 9.14
N ALA A 264 6.92 8.69 9.13
CA ALA A 264 6.95 7.89 7.92
C ALA A 264 5.89 8.37 6.91
N ALA A 265 4.67 8.65 7.37
CA ALA A 265 3.60 9.22 6.56
C ALA A 265 4.00 10.60 6.01
N ALA A 266 4.63 11.46 6.82
CA ALA A 266 5.16 12.75 6.36
C ALA A 266 6.27 12.57 5.31
N ALA A 267 7.15 11.58 5.48
CA ALA A 267 8.17 11.25 4.48
C ALA A 267 7.54 10.78 3.16
N GLN A 268 6.47 9.98 3.20
CA GLN A 268 5.73 9.61 2.00
C GLN A 268 5.09 10.82 1.32
N VAL A 269 4.43 11.68 2.09
CA VAL A 269 3.82 12.92 1.58
C VAL A 269 4.86 13.81 0.89
N GLY A 270 6.02 14.01 1.54
CA GLY A 270 7.14 14.74 0.95
C GLY A 270 7.66 14.09 -0.32
N THR A 271 7.79 12.76 -0.33
CA THR A 271 8.23 12.00 -1.52
C THR A 271 7.27 12.18 -2.69
N VAL A 272 5.95 12.08 -2.44
CA VAL A 272 4.93 12.29 -3.47
C VAL A 272 4.96 13.73 -4.01
N ALA A 273 5.16 14.72 -3.13
CA ALA A 273 5.30 16.11 -3.53
C ALA A 273 6.54 16.34 -4.41
N LEU A 274 7.67 15.71 -4.08
CA LEU A 274 8.94 15.83 -4.81
C LEU A 274 8.91 15.13 -6.17
N VAL A 275 8.29 13.95 -6.25
CA VAL A 275 8.23 13.13 -7.48
C VAL A 275 7.19 13.68 -8.49
N GLY A 276 6.34 14.63 -8.06
CA GLY A 276 5.37 15.30 -8.95
C GLY A 276 3.95 14.74 -8.88
N GLY A 277 3.66 13.86 -7.92
CA GLY A 277 2.33 13.26 -7.75
C GLY A 277 2.02 12.18 -8.77
N ASP A 278 0.74 12.06 -9.13
CA ASP A 278 0.25 11.12 -10.14
C ASP A 278 -0.76 11.82 -11.06
N TRP A 279 -0.86 11.35 -12.30
CA TRP A 279 -1.90 11.79 -13.22
C TRP A 279 -3.27 11.24 -12.85
N MET A 280 -3.31 10.09 -12.15
CA MET A 280 -4.54 9.45 -11.73
C MET A 280 -5.20 10.21 -10.56
N PRO A 281 -6.50 10.55 -10.65
CA PRO A 281 -7.20 11.28 -9.60
C PRO A 281 -7.41 10.42 -8.32
N GLY A 282 -7.84 11.03 -7.22
CA GLY A 282 -8.18 10.28 -6.00
C GLY A 282 -6.98 9.84 -5.15
N ALA A 283 -5.81 10.46 -5.37
CA ALA A 283 -4.67 10.45 -4.45
C ALA A 283 -4.12 9.05 -4.08
N ARG A 284 -4.12 8.10 -5.02
CA ARG A 284 -3.71 6.70 -4.74
C ARG A 284 -2.31 6.58 -4.14
N LEU A 285 -1.39 7.50 -4.45
CA LEU A 285 -0.04 7.45 -3.91
C LEU A 285 -0.01 7.69 -2.40
N LEU A 286 -1.04 8.38 -1.87
CA LEU A 286 -1.24 8.63 -0.44
C LEU A 286 -2.03 7.51 0.24
N ALA A 287 -2.76 6.67 -0.51
CA ALA A 287 -3.63 5.61 0.02
C ALA A 287 -2.97 4.74 1.13
N PRO A 288 -1.71 4.27 0.97
CA PRO A 288 -1.08 3.43 1.99
C PRO A 288 -0.74 4.13 3.31
N VAL A 289 -0.77 5.47 3.32
CA VAL A 289 -0.43 6.31 4.48
C VAL A 289 -1.60 7.19 4.94
N LEU A 290 -2.79 6.99 4.35
CA LEU A 290 -4.00 7.66 4.83
C LEU A 290 -4.26 7.30 6.30
N PRO A 291 -4.75 8.27 7.10
CA PRO A 291 -5.02 8.10 8.52
C PRO A 291 -6.17 7.13 8.82
#